data_AF-A0A290WTS9-F1
#
_entry.id   AF-A0A290WTS9-F1
#
_cell.length_a   1.000
_cell.length_b   1.000
_cell.length_c   1.000
_cell.angle_alpha   90.00
_cell.angle_beta   90.00
_cell.angle_gamma   90.00
#
_symmetry.space_group_name_H-M   'P 1'
#
loop_
_entity.id
_entity.type
_entity.pdbx_description
1 polymer ?
#
loop_
_entity_poly.entity_id
_entity_poly.type
_entity_poly.pdbx_seq_one_letter_code
_entity_poly.pdbx_strand_id
1 'polypeptide(L)'
;MTNRELARSATYIVQHEYEQASVTAANGRRQELGEFYGDPAVALIDADEQWCAVAGEGLVLCRLGQPFGQSAEYFRQPGETVWITDLRQTGPFALEWQDEDGAWSALAFEAADVSAYAPRR
;
A
#
# COMPACT_ATOMS: atom_id res chain seq x y z
N MET A 1 5.55 -9.52 -20.18
CA MET A 1 5.65 -8.81 -18.89
C MET A 1 5.00 -9.68 -17.84
N THR A 2 5.72 -10.02 -16.77
CA THR A 2 5.24 -10.89 -15.69
C THR A 2 4.70 -10.01 -14.58
N ASN A 3 3.40 -10.07 -14.36
CA ASN A 3 2.75 -9.44 -13.20
C ASN A 3 3.01 -10.31 -11.96
N ARG A 4 3.56 -9.72 -10.90
CA ARG A 4 3.92 -10.42 -9.67
C ARG A 4 2.96 -10.03 -8.55
N GLU A 5 2.37 -11.05 -7.94
CA GLU A 5 1.52 -10.88 -6.77
C GLU A 5 2.33 -10.57 -5.52
N LEU A 6 1.89 -9.57 -4.76
CA LEU A 6 2.46 -9.18 -3.46
C LEU A 6 1.57 -9.64 -2.30
N ALA A 7 0.25 -9.52 -2.45
CA ALA A 7 -0.72 -9.93 -1.44
C ALA A 7 -2.07 -10.29 -2.08
N ARG A 8 -2.83 -11.17 -1.42
CA ARG A 8 -4.15 -11.61 -1.85
C ARG A 8 -5.06 -11.83 -0.65
N SER A 9 -6.30 -11.38 -0.77
CA SER A 9 -7.40 -11.65 0.14
C SER A 9 -8.55 -12.35 -0.59
N ALA A 10 -9.73 -12.46 0.04
CA ALA A 10 -10.89 -13.07 -0.60
C ALA A 10 -11.40 -12.23 -1.79
N THR A 11 -11.34 -10.91 -1.67
CA THR A 11 -11.91 -9.97 -2.64
C THR A 11 -10.86 -9.18 -3.42
N TYR A 12 -9.62 -9.09 -2.95
CA TYR A 12 -8.61 -8.20 -3.55
C TYR A 12 -7.29 -8.92 -3.83
N ILE A 13 -6.60 -8.45 -4.88
CA ILE A 13 -5.24 -8.86 -5.23
C ILE A 13 -4.40 -7.59 -5.37
N VAL A 14 -3.28 -7.53 -4.65
CA VAL A 14 -2.26 -6.51 -4.82
C VAL A 14 -1.10 -7.13 -5.59
N GLN A 15 -0.70 -6.45 -6.66
CA GLN A 15 0.28 -6.96 -7.60
C GLN A 15 1.06 -5.80 -8.23
N HIS A 16 2.20 -6.11 -8.83
CA HIS A 16 3.02 -5.12 -9.51
C HIS A 16 3.55 -5.64 -10.85
N GLU A 17 3.77 -4.69 -11.75
CA GLU A 17 4.49 -4.91 -13.01
C GLU A 17 5.61 -3.88 -13.08
N TYR A 18 6.87 -4.35 -13.01
CA TYR A 18 8.00 -3.46 -12.75
C TYR A 18 7.69 -2.59 -11.50
N GLU A 19 7.97 -1.29 -11.58
CA GLU A 19 7.84 -0.33 -10.50
C GLU A 19 6.37 0.05 -10.23
N GLN A 20 5.42 -0.32 -11.10
CA GLN A 20 4.02 0.07 -10.98
C GLN A 20 3.22 -0.94 -10.13
N ALA A 21 2.76 -0.50 -8.96
CA ALA A 21 1.87 -1.28 -8.11
C ALA A 21 0.39 -1.02 -8.45
N SER A 22 -0.46 -2.03 -8.26
CA SER A 22 -1.91 -1.89 -8.41
C SER A 22 -2.67 -2.86 -7.53
N VAL A 23 -3.90 -2.48 -7.17
CA VAL A 23 -4.87 -3.36 -6.52
C VAL A 23 -6.06 -3.61 -7.42
N THR A 24 -6.48 -4.86 -7.52
CA THR A 24 -7.63 -5.30 -8.30
C THR A 24 -8.66 -5.97 -7.39
N ALA A 25 -9.89 -5.50 -7.43
CA ALA A 25 -11.03 -6.10 -6.76
C ALA A 25 -11.62 -7.25 -7.60
N ALA A 26 -12.30 -8.20 -6.97
CA ALA A 26 -12.91 -9.36 -7.62
C ALA A 26 -13.96 -9.00 -8.68
N ASN A 27 -14.56 -7.80 -8.58
CA ASN A 27 -15.49 -7.27 -9.58
C ASN A 27 -14.80 -6.62 -10.80
N GLY A 28 -13.47 -6.70 -10.88
CA GLY A 28 -12.66 -6.18 -11.99
C GLY A 28 -12.24 -4.71 -11.84
N ARG A 29 -12.68 -4.00 -10.79
CA ARG A 29 -12.19 -2.64 -10.52
C ARG A 29 -10.70 -2.69 -10.17
N ARG A 30 -9.92 -1.79 -10.77
CA ARG A 30 -8.48 -1.68 -10.54
C ARG A 30 -8.12 -0.25 -10.13
N GLN A 31 -7.21 -0.11 -9.19
CA GLN A 31 -6.59 1.15 -8.81
C GLN A 31 -5.06 1.03 -8.95
N GLU A 32 -4.45 2.02 -9.58
CA GLU A 32 -2.99 2.18 -9.61
C GLU A 32 -2.54 2.89 -8.33
N LEU A 33 -1.50 2.34 -7.70
CA LEU A 33 -0.99 2.77 -6.39
C LEU A 33 0.30 3.58 -6.50
N GLY A 34 0.63 4.04 -7.71
CA GLY A 34 1.87 4.75 -8.01
C GLY A 34 3.06 3.83 -8.28
N GLU A 35 4.17 4.48 -8.63
CA GLU A 35 5.45 3.84 -8.92
C GLU A 35 6.28 3.70 -7.64
N PHE A 36 7.12 2.66 -7.58
CA PHE A 36 8.07 2.37 -6.51
C PHE A 36 9.43 2.19 -7.16
N TYR A 37 10.35 3.12 -6.94
CA TYR A 37 11.69 3.00 -7.49
C TYR A 37 12.33 1.69 -6.99
N GLY A 38 12.82 0.86 -7.91
CA GLY A 38 13.41 -0.45 -7.57
C GLY A 38 12.40 -1.56 -7.27
N ASP A 39 11.16 -1.42 -7.72
CA ASP A 39 10.00 -2.30 -7.47
C ASP A 39 9.44 -2.24 -6.04
N PRO A 40 8.12 -2.43 -5.84
CA PRO A 40 7.56 -2.61 -4.51
C PRO A 40 8.09 -3.91 -3.87
N ALA A 41 8.46 -3.85 -2.60
CA ALA A 41 9.02 -4.96 -1.86
C ALA A 41 7.94 -5.85 -1.22
N VAL A 42 6.87 -5.25 -0.68
CA VAL A 42 5.88 -5.94 0.13
C VAL A 42 4.51 -5.28 0.02
N ALA A 43 3.45 -6.05 0.22
CA ALA A 43 2.11 -5.53 0.42
C ALA A 43 1.38 -6.24 1.55
N LEU A 44 0.43 -5.53 2.15
CA LEU A 44 -0.43 -6.01 3.23
C LEU A 44 -1.87 -5.66 2.88
N ILE A 45 -2.80 -6.60 3.06
CA ILE A 45 -4.23 -6.32 2.99
C ILE A 45 -4.79 -6.48 4.41
N ASP A 46 -5.53 -5.49 4.85
CA ASP A 46 -6.27 -5.51 6.12
C ASP A 46 -7.15 -6.77 6.23
N ALA A 47 -7.19 -7.37 7.42
CA ALA A 47 -8.00 -8.56 7.69
C ALA A 47 -9.50 -8.35 7.40
N ASP A 48 -10.01 -7.14 7.59
CA ASP A 48 -11.41 -6.75 7.30
C ASP A 48 -11.57 -6.14 5.89
N GLU A 49 -10.54 -6.24 5.04
CA GLU A 49 -10.48 -5.72 3.68
C GLU A 49 -10.89 -4.23 3.56
N GLN A 50 -10.59 -3.40 4.56
CA GLN A 50 -10.91 -1.97 4.52
C GLN A 50 -9.86 -1.17 3.73
N TRP A 51 -8.60 -1.59 3.81
CA TRP A 51 -7.46 -0.94 3.17
C TRP A 51 -6.39 -1.97 2.76
N CYS A 52 -5.50 -1.57 1.87
CA CYS A 52 -4.22 -2.24 1.65
C CYS A 52 -3.07 -1.25 1.75
N ALA A 53 -1.88 -1.78 2.01
CA ALA A 53 -0.63 -1.06 2.04
C ALA A 53 0.34 -1.70 1.03
N VAL A 54 1.10 -0.88 0.30
CA VAL A 54 2.21 -1.32 -0.55
C VAL A 54 3.44 -0.53 -0.17
N ALA A 55 4.56 -1.23 0.01
CA ALA A 55 5.80 -0.62 0.46
C ALA A 55 7.01 -1.08 -0.37
N GLY A 56 8.06 -0.28 -0.33
CA GLY A 56 9.31 -0.41 -1.08
C GLY A 56 10.06 0.90 -0.88
N GLU A 57 10.09 1.76 -1.89
CA GLU A 57 10.36 3.19 -1.68
C GLU A 57 9.13 3.84 -1.02
N GLY A 58 9.19 4.03 0.30
CA GLY A 58 8.09 4.52 1.13
C GLY A 58 6.88 3.58 1.18
N LEU A 59 5.72 4.16 1.50
CA LEU A 59 4.48 3.44 1.75
C LEU A 59 3.31 4.12 1.05
N VAL A 60 2.44 3.33 0.43
CA VAL A 60 1.15 3.79 -0.10
C VAL A 60 0.03 3.00 0.57
N LEU A 61 -0.85 3.70 1.27
CA LEU A 61 -2.11 3.14 1.78
C LEU A 61 -3.22 3.39 0.75
N CYS A 62 -4.10 2.42 0.54
CA CYS A 62 -5.24 2.53 -0.36
C CYS A 62 -6.51 1.96 0.25
N ARG A 63 -7.62 2.69 0.12
CA ARG A 63 -8.95 2.24 0.52
C ARG A 63 -9.49 1.17 -0.44
N LEU A 64 -9.95 0.06 0.12
CA LEU A 64 -10.57 -1.04 -0.63
C LEU A 64 -12.10 -0.99 -0.61
N GLY A 65 -12.69 -0.43 0.46
CA GLY A 65 -14.14 -0.18 0.57
C GLY A 65 -14.62 0.99 -0.29
N GLN A 66 -15.86 1.45 -0.09
CA GLN A 66 -16.38 2.63 -0.79
C GLN A 66 -15.98 3.93 -0.06
N PRO A 67 -15.48 4.96 -0.77
CA PRO A 67 -15.05 4.93 -2.16
C PRO A 67 -13.70 4.20 -2.36
N PHE A 68 -13.62 3.32 -3.35
CA PHE A 68 -12.42 2.50 -3.58
C PHE A 68 -11.39 3.27 -4.39
N GLY A 69 -10.12 3.07 -4.03
CA GLY A 69 -8.97 3.61 -4.74
C GLY A 69 -8.43 4.94 -4.22
N GLN A 70 -8.97 5.45 -3.11
CA GLN A 70 -8.38 6.62 -2.44
C GLN A 70 -7.09 6.20 -1.73
N SER A 71 -6.00 6.92 -2.01
CA SER A 71 -4.68 6.59 -1.49
C SER A 71 -4.04 7.73 -0.70
N ALA A 72 -3.13 7.35 0.19
CA ALA A 72 -2.26 8.26 0.95
C ALA A 72 -0.83 7.73 0.92
N GLU A 73 0.14 8.64 0.82
CA GLU A 73 1.55 8.31 0.70
C GLU A 73 2.29 8.73 1.97
N TYR A 74 3.16 7.86 2.47
CA TYR A 74 4.00 8.09 3.64
C TYR A 74 5.45 7.77 3.28
N PHE A 75 6.39 8.56 3.81
CA PHE A 75 7.83 8.32 3.65
C PHE A 75 8.28 8.26 2.18
N ARG A 76 7.68 9.11 1.34
CA ARG A 76 7.99 9.27 -0.09
C ARG A 76 8.46 10.68 -0.46
N GLN A 77 8.48 11.59 0.52
CA GLN A 77 8.86 12.98 0.29
C GLN A 77 10.38 13.11 0.24
N PRO A 78 10.93 14.00 -0.61
CA PRO A 78 12.37 14.22 -0.68
C PRO A 78 12.97 14.55 0.70
N GLY A 79 13.94 13.74 1.14
CA GLY A 79 14.60 13.89 2.44
C GLY A 79 13.92 13.15 3.60
N GLU A 80 12.75 12.55 3.37
CA GLU A 80 12.01 11.72 4.34
C GLU A 80 11.70 10.32 3.78
N THR A 81 12.30 9.97 2.63
CA THR A 81 12.10 8.67 2.00
C THR A 81 12.67 7.55 2.85
N VAL A 82 11.87 6.51 3.09
CA VAL A 82 12.29 5.31 3.82
C VAL A 82 12.13 4.08 2.93
N TRP A 83 13.14 3.22 2.90
CA TRP A 83 13.06 1.92 2.24
C TRP A 83 12.42 0.91 3.18
N ILE A 84 11.20 0.49 2.88
CA ILE A 84 10.41 -0.42 3.70
C ILE A 84 10.43 -1.81 3.07
N THR A 85 10.84 -2.80 3.87
CA THR A 85 11.07 -4.18 3.43
C THR A 85 10.02 -5.16 3.93
N ASP A 86 9.34 -4.85 5.04
CA ASP A 86 8.29 -5.71 5.61
C ASP A 86 7.15 -4.88 6.25
N LEU A 87 5.97 -5.49 6.34
CA LEU A 87 4.76 -4.90 6.89
C LEU A 87 4.00 -5.92 7.75
N ARG A 88 3.45 -5.46 8.87
CA ARG A 88 2.48 -6.26 9.64
C ARG A 88 1.37 -5.41 10.21
N GLN A 89 0.14 -5.93 10.16
CA GLN A 89 -1.00 -5.29 10.79
C GLN A 89 -0.91 -5.42 12.30
N THR A 90 -1.09 -4.32 13.03
CA THR A 90 -1.09 -4.29 14.51
C THR A 90 -2.42 -3.79 15.09
N GLY A 91 -3.31 -3.27 14.25
CA GLY A 91 -4.68 -2.92 14.61
C GLY A 91 -5.55 -2.61 13.38
N PRO A 92 -6.82 -2.23 13.57
CA PRO A 92 -7.75 -1.98 12.46
C PRO A 92 -7.28 -0.90 11.48
N PHE A 93 -6.64 0.16 11.99
CA PHE A 93 -6.03 1.22 11.20
C PHE A 93 -4.61 1.51 11.72
N ALA A 94 -3.87 0.43 11.94
CA ALA A 94 -2.50 0.50 12.43
C ALA A 94 -1.67 -0.64 11.85
N LEU A 95 -0.45 -0.31 11.46
CA LEU A 95 0.55 -1.27 11.01
C LEU A 95 1.91 -0.93 11.61
N GLU A 96 2.81 -1.89 11.57
CA GLU A 96 4.23 -1.64 11.72
C GLU A 96 4.92 -1.92 10.39
N TRP A 97 5.95 -1.14 10.10
CA TRP A 97 6.81 -1.30 8.92
C TRP A 97 8.24 -1.52 9.37
N GLN A 98 8.98 -2.31 8.59
CA GLN A 98 10.39 -2.59 8.81
C GLN A 98 11.24 -1.87 7.77
N ASP A 99 12.28 -1.14 8.19
CA ASP A 99 13.25 -0.54 7.25
C ASP A 99 14.30 -1.55 6.74
N GLU A 100 15.24 -1.07 5.91
CA GLU A 100 16.35 -1.87 5.39
C GLU A 100 17.35 -2.34 6.46
N ASP A 101 17.44 -1.62 7.58
CA ASP A 101 18.26 -1.98 8.75
C ASP A 101 17.56 -3.02 9.65
N GLY A 102 16.30 -3.33 9.36
CA GLY A 102 15.50 -4.30 10.10
C GLY A 102 14.80 -3.72 11.32
N ALA A 103 14.80 -2.40 11.53
CA ALA A 103 14.12 -1.76 12.63
C ALA A 103 12.62 -1.61 12.34
N TRP A 104 11.80 -1.92 13.34
CA TRP A 104 10.34 -1.81 13.25
C TRP A 104 9.84 -0.48 13.79
N SER A 105 8.98 0.18 13.03
CA SER A 105 8.34 1.45 13.40
C SER A 105 6.83 1.33 13.24
N ALA A 106 6.09 1.92 14.19
CA ALA A 106 4.64 1.91 14.18
C ALA A 106 4.07 3.08 13.37
N LEU A 107 2.99 2.81 12.64
CA LEU A 107 2.17 3.80 11.97
C LEU A 107 0.70 3.55 12.31
N ALA A 108 0.09 4.51 13.00
CA ALA A 108 -1.35 4.58 13.15
C ALA A 108 -1.89 5.62 12.17
N PHE A 109 -3.04 5.33 11.57
CA PHE A 109 -3.72 6.21 10.63
C PHE A 109 -5.22 6.17 10.90
N GLU A 110 -5.95 7.16 10.41
CA GLU A 110 -7.39 7.20 10.51
C GLU A 110 -8.03 6.55 9.27
N ALA A 111 -9.25 6.03 9.42
CA ALA A 111 -10.07 5.63 8.26
C ALA A 111 -10.30 6.78 7.26
N ALA A 112 -10.12 8.03 7.71
CA ALA A 112 -10.17 9.24 6.91
C ALA A 112 -8.84 9.56 6.18
N ASP A 113 -7.70 9.03 6.61
CA ASP A 113 -6.42 9.29 5.93
C ASP A 113 -6.36 8.61 4.57
N VAL A 114 -7.00 7.44 4.44
CA VAL A 114 -7.30 6.81 3.14
C VAL A 114 -8.48 7.49 2.41
N SER A 115 -8.90 8.70 2.81
CA SER A 115 -9.97 9.47 2.18
C SER A 115 -9.49 10.69 1.38
N ALA A 116 -8.21 11.06 1.48
CA ALA A 116 -7.76 12.38 1.07
C ALA A 116 -6.53 12.35 0.16
N TYR A 117 -6.65 11.77 -1.03
CA TYR A 117 -5.87 12.25 -2.18
C TYR A 117 -6.57 11.94 -3.50
N ALA A 118 -6.79 12.97 -4.32
CA ALA A 118 -7.11 12.85 -5.73
C ALA A 118 -5.86 13.29 -6.49
N PRO A 119 -5.28 12.47 -7.39
CA PRO A 119 -4.21 12.95 -8.25
C PRO A 119 -4.76 14.12 -9.08
N ARG A 120 -4.08 15.27 -9.03
CA ARG A 120 -4.38 16.36 -9.95
C ARG A 120 -4.12 15.84 -11.36
N ARG A 121 -5.19 15.91 -12.16
CA ARG A 121 -5.31 15.74 -13.62
C ARG A 121 -4.04 15.87 -14.43
#